data_AF-A0A7S0RNN8-F1
#
_entry.id   AF-A0A7S0RNN8-F1
#
_cell.length_a   1.000
_cell.length_b   1.000
_cell.length_c   1.000
_cell.angle_alpha   90.00
_cell.angle_beta   90.00
_cell.angle_gamma   90.00
#
_symmetry.space_group_name_H-M   'P 1'
#
loop_
_entity.id
_entity.type
_entity.pdbx_description
1 polymer ?
#
loop_
_entity_poly.entity_id
_entity_poly.type
_entity_poly.pdbx_seq_one_letter_code
_entity_poly.pdbx_strand_id
1 'polypeptide(L)'
;MKQRVVHTTKELTQQQDPLASNGPLDEDEQEEIVQELELEQLRQTRLWRGCFGVGAMLMAVFFAWASWTQWAHPWSLRMTGELRAATHGNDVVAVLGVQAVALGAVSIALLRKLPKRGERERMCMPYSLSQKLLLGAGILGCAACASYWLSAHARMVQQFGSELGARWELIWVPLGPLAYSGVSLWAASVLARSGAAVAELRSFKYNHKKV
;
A
#
# COMPACT_ATOMS: atom_id res chain seq x y z
N MET A 1 -15.38 4.13 57.97
CA MET A 1 -15.36 3.30 56.74
C MET A 1 -15.01 4.11 55.48
N LYS A 2 -14.06 5.07 55.55
CA LYS A 2 -13.79 6.04 54.47
C LYS A 2 -12.30 6.29 54.18
N GLN A 3 -11.40 5.45 54.69
CA GLN A 3 -9.94 5.62 54.53
C GLN A 3 -9.26 4.54 53.67
N ARG A 4 -9.98 3.50 53.23
CA ARG A 4 -9.37 2.41 52.46
C ARG A 4 -9.36 2.64 50.94
N VAL A 5 -10.15 3.59 50.43
CA VAL A 5 -10.26 3.83 48.97
C VAL A 5 -9.18 4.77 48.45
N VAL A 6 -8.66 5.68 49.28
CA VAL A 6 -7.66 6.69 48.85
C VAL A 6 -6.26 6.09 48.65
N HIS A 7 -5.95 4.97 49.30
CA HIS A 7 -4.66 4.31 49.12
C HIS A 7 -4.55 3.54 47.81
N THR A 8 -5.66 2.96 47.31
CA THR A 8 -5.65 2.16 46.08
C THR A 8 -5.60 3.02 44.82
N THR A 9 -6.06 4.27 44.89
CA THR A 9 -6.01 5.21 43.73
C THR A 9 -4.63 5.86 43.56
N LYS A 10 -3.77 5.83 44.59
CA LYS A 10 -2.41 6.36 44.47
C LYS A 10 -1.41 5.38 43.83
N GLU A 11 -1.66 4.08 43.90
CA GLU A 11 -0.78 3.08 43.29
C GLU A 11 -1.04 2.85 41.80
N LEU A 12 -2.21 3.26 41.28
CA LEU A 12 -2.54 3.13 39.85
C LEU A 12 -2.06 4.32 39.01
N THR A 13 -1.55 5.39 39.62
CA THR A 13 -0.97 6.55 38.92
C THR A 13 0.55 6.52 38.89
N GLN A 14 1.17 5.47 39.44
CA GLN A 14 2.58 5.18 39.28
C GLN A 14 2.79 4.20 38.12
N GLN A 15 2.09 4.44 37.02
CA GLN A 15 2.57 4.01 35.72
C GLN A 15 3.75 4.93 35.42
N GLN A 16 4.89 4.52 35.95
CA GLN A 16 6.21 5.09 35.77
C GLN A 16 6.36 5.37 34.28
N ASP A 17 6.39 6.66 33.92
CA ASP A 17 6.77 7.08 32.58
C ASP A 17 8.26 6.69 32.45
N PRO A 18 8.62 5.66 31.67
CA PRO A 18 10.00 5.16 31.63
C PRO A 18 10.97 6.20 31.06
N LEU A 19 10.44 7.28 30.49
CA LEU A 19 11.18 8.44 29.98
C LEU A 19 11.54 9.48 31.05
N ALA A 20 11.09 9.31 32.31
CA ALA A 20 11.31 10.28 33.38
C ALA A 20 12.66 10.13 34.12
N SER A 21 13.44 9.08 33.83
CA SER A 21 14.81 8.96 34.34
C SER A 21 15.77 9.75 33.45
N ASN A 22 16.29 10.87 33.97
CA ASN A 22 17.28 11.71 33.26
C ASN A 22 18.69 11.09 33.20
N GLY A 23 18.80 9.76 33.11
CA GLY A 23 20.05 9.00 33.03
C GLY A 23 20.17 8.23 31.71
N PRO A 24 21.38 7.80 31.30
CA PRO A 24 21.52 6.88 30.16
C PRO A 24 20.73 5.60 30.44
N LEU A 25 19.99 5.14 29.43
CA LEU A 25 19.15 3.94 29.51
C LEU A 25 20.00 2.70 29.87
N ASP A 26 19.45 1.79 30.67
CA ASP A 26 20.12 0.52 30.96
C ASP A 26 20.21 -0.36 29.69
N GLU A 27 21.21 -1.24 29.61
CA GLU A 27 21.43 -2.08 28.42
C GLU A 27 20.25 -3.04 28.18
N ASP A 28 19.68 -3.57 29.27
CA ASP A 28 18.53 -4.48 29.22
C ASP A 28 17.25 -3.74 28.77
N GLU A 29 17.03 -2.52 29.28
CA GLU A 29 15.92 -1.65 28.86
C GLU A 29 16.06 -1.25 27.37
N GLN A 30 17.28 -0.96 26.92
CA GLN A 30 17.55 -0.63 25.52
C GLN A 30 17.29 -1.83 24.60
N GLU A 31 17.62 -3.03 25.05
CA GLU A 31 17.33 -4.25 24.31
C GLU A 31 15.82 -4.48 24.20
N GLU A 32 15.08 -4.38 25.29
CA GLU A 32 13.63 -4.55 25.30
C GLU A 32 12.95 -3.60 24.30
N ILE A 33 13.30 -2.31 24.31
CA ILE A 33 12.74 -1.33 23.38
C ILE A 33 13.06 -1.67 21.92
N VAL A 34 14.31 -2.02 21.60
CA VAL A 34 14.67 -2.41 20.22
C VAL A 34 13.89 -3.65 19.80
N GLN A 35 13.74 -4.62 20.70
CA GLN A 35 12.99 -5.84 20.46
C GLN A 35 11.50 -5.59 20.21
N GLU A 36 10.88 -4.67 20.95
CA GLU A 36 9.49 -4.26 20.76
C GLU A 36 9.28 -3.54 19.43
N LEU A 37 10.15 -2.57 19.10
CA LEU A 37 10.12 -1.85 17.83
C LEU A 37 10.24 -2.79 16.64
N GLU A 38 11.14 -3.78 16.74
CA GLU A 38 11.32 -4.85 15.76
C GLU A 38 10.03 -5.66 15.54
N LEU A 39 9.37 -6.06 16.62
CA LEU A 39 8.11 -6.83 16.56
C LEU A 39 6.96 -6.00 15.98
N GLU A 40 6.83 -4.74 16.39
CA GLU A 40 5.80 -3.84 15.88
C GLU A 40 6.02 -3.55 14.39
N GLN A 41 7.26 -3.36 13.97
CA GLN A 41 7.61 -3.17 12.56
C GLN A 41 7.27 -4.41 11.71
N LEU A 42 7.47 -5.63 12.22
CA LEU A 42 7.00 -6.85 11.54
C LEU A 42 5.49 -6.87 11.38
N ARG A 43 4.78 -6.53 12.45
CA ARG A 43 3.31 -6.54 12.48
C ARG A 43 2.77 -5.54 11.46
N GLN A 44 3.27 -4.31 11.49
CA GLN A 44 2.89 -3.25 10.55
C GLN A 44 3.24 -3.63 9.11
N THR A 45 4.46 -4.13 8.87
CA THR A 45 4.89 -4.54 7.53
C THR A 45 3.99 -5.63 6.96
N ARG A 46 3.65 -6.66 7.76
CA ARG A 46 2.77 -7.74 7.31
C ARG A 46 1.35 -7.25 7.06
N LEU A 47 0.80 -6.48 7.99
CA LEU A 47 -0.57 -5.96 7.89
C LEU A 47 -0.71 -5.09 6.65
N TRP A 48 0.14 -4.08 6.50
CA TRP A 48 0.03 -3.13 5.39
C TRP A 48 0.32 -3.77 4.04
N ARG A 49 1.39 -4.56 3.92
CA ARG A 49 1.68 -5.28 2.65
C ARG A 49 0.59 -6.29 2.31
N GLY A 50 0.00 -6.94 3.32
CA GLY A 50 -1.15 -7.82 3.16
C GLY A 50 -2.38 -7.08 2.66
N CYS A 51 -2.81 -6.02 3.36
CA CYS A 51 -3.98 -5.22 3.00
C CYS A 51 -3.84 -4.63 1.59
N PHE A 52 -2.73 -3.96 1.29
CA PHE A 52 -2.53 -3.36 -0.04
C PHE A 52 -2.33 -4.40 -1.13
N GLY A 53 -1.65 -5.50 -0.83
CA GLY A 53 -1.43 -6.57 -1.79
C GLY A 53 -2.72 -7.31 -2.17
N VAL A 54 -3.57 -7.62 -1.19
CA VAL A 54 -4.88 -8.26 -1.43
C VAL A 54 -5.82 -7.30 -2.13
N GLY A 55 -5.87 -6.03 -1.74
CA GLY A 55 -6.73 -5.06 -2.43
C GLY A 55 -6.30 -4.83 -3.89
N ALA A 56 -4.99 -4.75 -4.18
CA ALA A 56 -4.48 -4.73 -5.56
C ALA A 56 -4.91 -5.97 -6.35
N MET A 57 -4.88 -7.15 -5.70
CA MET A 57 -5.32 -8.41 -6.33
C MET A 57 -6.80 -8.39 -6.68
N LEU A 58 -7.66 -7.92 -5.77
CA LEU A 58 -9.09 -7.81 -6.00
C LEU A 58 -9.39 -6.86 -7.17
N MET A 59 -8.69 -5.72 -7.24
CA MET A 59 -8.81 -4.82 -8.39
C MET A 59 -8.31 -5.48 -9.68
N ALA A 60 -7.19 -6.20 -9.64
CA ALA A 60 -6.67 -6.91 -10.81
C ALA A 60 -7.69 -7.93 -11.36
N VAL A 61 -8.31 -8.71 -10.48
CA VAL A 61 -9.37 -9.67 -10.86
C VAL A 61 -10.59 -8.94 -11.44
N PHE A 62 -11.00 -7.83 -10.84
CA PHE A 62 -12.09 -7.00 -11.37
C PHE A 62 -11.81 -6.51 -12.80
N PHE A 63 -10.61 -5.98 -13.06
CA PHE A 63 -10.24 -5.51 -14.40
C PHE A 63 -10.04 -6.65 -15.41
N ALA A 64 -9.56 -7.81 -14.97
CA ALA A 64 -9.47 -9.00 -15.83
C ALA A 64 -10.88 -9.48 -16.24
N TRP A 65 -11.79 -9.55 -15.26
CA TRP A 65 -13.20 -9.86 -15.51
C TRP A 65 -13.85 -8.83 -16.44
N ALA A 66 -13.57 -7.54 -16.24
CA ALA A 66 -14.07 -6.48 -17.10
C ALA A 66 -13.55 -6.58 -18.54
N SER A 67 -12.26 -6.88 -18.71
CA SER A 67 -11.63 -7.11 -20.03
C SER A 67 -12.28 -8.30 -20.74
N TRP A 68 -12.44 -9.42 -20.03
CA TRP A 68 -13.13 -10.61 -20.54
C TRP A 68 -14.57 -10.31 -20.95
N THR A 69 -15.31 -9.61 -20.09
CA THR A 69 -16.71 -9.26 -20.33
C THR A 69 -16.86 -8.30 -21.51
N GLN A 70 -15.95 -7.33 -21.67
CA GLN A 70 -15.94 -6.45 -22.84
C GLN A 70 -15.64 -7.21 -24.14
N TRP A 71 -14.79 -8.24 -24.09
CA TRP A 71 -14.50 -9.08 -25.25
C TRP A 71 -15.68 -9.97 -25.62
N ALA A 72 -16.29 -10.65 -24.64
CA ALA A 72 -17.41 -11.56 -24.86
C ALA A 72 -18.73 -10.83 -25.16
N HIS A 73 -18.98 -9.71 -24.50
CA HIS A 73 -20.20 -8.91 -24.57
C HIS A 73 -19.85 -7.42 -24.71
N PRO A 74 -19.50 -6.97 -25.93
CA PRO A 74 -19.05 -5.60 -26.16
C PRO A 74 -20.06 -4.56 -25.68
N TRP A 75 -19.57 -3.57 -24.93
CA TRP A 75 -20.36 -2.43 -24.44
C TRP A 75 -21.48 -2.78 -23.46
N SER A 76 -21.49 -4.00 -22.92
CA SER A 76 -22.43 -4.43 -21.88
C SER A 76 -22.14 -3.77 -20.52
N LEU A 77 -20.88 -3.45 -20.25
CA LEU A 77 -20.47 -2.77 -19.02
C LEU A 77 -20.76 -1.27 -19.13
N ARG A 78 -21.44 -0.70 -18.12
CA ARG A 78 -21.74 0.75 -18.08
C ARG A 78 -20.48 1.60 -18.31
N MET A 79 -19.36 1.24 -17.69
CA MET A 79 -18.12 2.01 -17.78
C MET A 79 -17.50 2.04 -19.19
N THR A 80 -17.70 1.00 -19.99
CA THR A 80 -17.21 0.97 -21.38
C THR A 80 -18.27 1.49 -22.34
N GLY A 81 -19.55 1.17 -22.11
CA GLY A 81 -20.68 1.59 -22.93
C GLY A 81 -20.88 3.10 -23.00
N GLU A 82 -20.70 3.81 -21.88
CA GLU A 82 -20.80 5.28 -21.84
C GLU A 82 -19.69 5.98 -22.66
N LEU A 83 -18.54 5.32 -22.85
CA LEU A 83 -17.40 5.85 -23.60
C LEU A 83 -17.31 5.29 -25.03
N ARG A 84 -18.33 4.56 -25.50
CA ARG A 84 -18.34 3.89 -26.80
C ARG A 84 -18.13 4.84 -27.98
N ALA A 85 -18.59 6.08 -27.87
CA ALA A 85 -18.48 7.07 -28.95
C ALA A 85 -17.04 7.58 -29.13
N ALA A 86 -16.20 7.48 -28.09
CA ALA A 86 -14.82 7.96 -28.09
C ALA A 86 -13.76 6.84 -28.07
N THR A 87 -14.17 5.57 -28.05
CA THR A 87 -13.26 4.42 -27.89
C THR A 87 -13.55 3.29 -28.86
N HIS A 88 -12.54 2.48 -29.17
CA HIS A 88 -12.69 1.26 -29.96
C HIS A 88 -12.71 0.03 -29.06
N GLY A 89 -13.52 -0.96 -29.40
CA GLY A 89 -13.73 -2.15 -28.57
C GLY A 89 -12.43 -2.90 -28.24
N ASN A 90 -11.56 -3.10 -29.23
CA ASN A 90 -10.28 -3.81 -29.06
C ASN A 90 -9.32 -3.05 -28.11
N ASP A 91 -9.25 -1.72 -28.25
CA ASP A 91 -8.42 -0.88 -27.39
C ASP A 91 -8.87 -0.99 -25.93
N VAL A 92 -10.19 -0.95 -25.70
CA VAL A 92 -10.77 -1.05 -24.36
C VAL A 92 -10.46 -2.41 -23.73
N VAL A 93 -10.59 -3.52 -24.47
CA VAL A 93 -10.22 -4.86 -23.99
C VAL A 93 -8.74 -4.88 -23.59
N ALA A 94 -7.86 -4.36 -24.44
CA ALA A 94 -6.42 -4.31 -24.20
C ALA A 94 -6.09 -3.45 -22.97
N VAL A 95 -6.65 -2.25 -22.85
CA VAL A 95 -6.38 -1.34 -21.72
C VAL A 95 -6.86 -1.92 -20.40
N LEU A 96 -8.06 -2.51 -20.35
CA LEU A 96 -8.55 -3.20 -19.15
C LEU A 96 -7.65 -4.40 -18.78
N GLY A 97 -7.19 -5.15 -19.79
CA GLY A 97 -6.25 -6.26 -19.61
C GLY A 97 -4.90 -5.81 -19.06
N VAL A 98 -4.35 -4.70 -19.58
CA VAL A 98 -3.11 -4.09 -19.09
C VAL A 98 -3.29 -3.57 -17.67
N GLN A 99 -4.43 -2.94 -17.34
CA GLN A 99 -4.74 -2.53 -15.95
C GLN A 99 -4.75 -3.73 -15.00
N ALA A 100 -5.34 -4.85 -15.42
CA ALA A 100 -5.37 -6.08 -14.63
C ALA A 100 -3.95 -6.61 -14.36
N VAL A 101 -3.13 -6.72 -15.41
CA VAL A 101 -1.73 -7.18 -15.29
C VAL A 101 -0.90 -6.23 -14.43
N ALA A 102 -1.06 -4.93 -14.62
CA ALA A 102 -0.34 -3.90 -13.87
C ALA A 102 -0.65 -3.97 -12.36
N LEU A 103 -1.92 -4.08 -12.00
CA LEU A 103 -2.35 -4.26 -10.61
C LEU A 103 -1.93 -5.63 -10.04
N GLY A 104 -1.94 -6.67 -10.86
CA GLY A 104 -1.41 -7.99 -10.51
C GLY A 104 0.08 -7.93 -10.18
N ALA A 105 0.87 -7.18 -10.96
CA ALA A 105 2.29 -6.97 -10.69
C ALA A 105 2.52 -6.23 -9.35
N VAL A 106 1.72 -5.20 -9.05
CA VAL A 106 1.74 -4.50 -7.75
C VAL A 106 1.40 -5.46 -6.62
N SER A 107 0.34 -6.24 -6.76
CA SER A 107 -0.07 -7.24 -5.77
C SER A 107 1.04 -8.26 -5.47
N ILE A 108 1.61 -8.85 -6.53
CA ILE A 108 2.71 -9.82 -6.41
C ILE A 108 3.90 -9.18 -5.70
N ALA A 109 4.28 -7.95 -6.06
CA ALA A 109 5.41 -7.28 -5.44
C ALA A 109 5.22 -7.08 -3.91
N LEU A 110 4.00 -6.74 -3.49
CA LEU A 110 3.65 -6.52 -2.09
C LEU A 110 3.55 -7.83 -1.30
N LEU A 111 2.91 -8.86 -1.85
CA LEU A 111 2.66 -10.13 -1.15
C LEU A 111 3.86 -11.09 -1.19
N ARG A 112 4.76 -10.94 -2.16
CA ARG A 112 5.94 -11.81 -2.29
C ARG A 112 6.88 -11.63 -1.10
N LYS A 113 7.32 -12.74 -0.50
CA LYS A 113 8.22 -12.74 0.67
C LYS A 113 7.67 -11.90 1.83
N LEU A 114 6.39 -12.07 2.15
CA LEU A 114 5.83 -11.55 3.42
C LEU A 114 6.56 -12.19 4.61
N PRO A 115 6.98 -11.41 5.61
CA PRO A 115 7.70 -11.95 6.77
C PRO A 115 6.78 -12.87 7.59
N LYS A 116 7.23 -14.11 7.84
CA LYS A 116 6.50 -15.06 8.68
C LYS A 116 6.56 -14.66 10.16
N ARG A 117 5.63 -15.17 10.96
CA ARG A 117 5.61 -14.92 12.41
C ARG A 117 6.84 -15.60 13.03
N GLY A 118 7.68 -14.84 13.73
CA GLY A 118 8.91 -15.34 14.36
C GLY A 118 10.19 -15.24 13.52
N GLU A 119 10.13 -14.87 12.24
CA GLU A 119 11.33 -14.64 11.42
C GLU A 119 11.91 -13.23 11.69
N ARG A 120 12.76 -13.13 12.72
CA ARG A 120 13.40 -11.87 13.15
C ARG A 120 14.39 -11.32 12.11
N GLU A 121 15.10 -12.20 11.41
CA GLU A 121 16.15 -11.79 10.45
C GLU A 121 15.60 -11.14 9.16
N ARG A 122 14.31 -11.35 8.84
CA ARG A 122 13.71 -10.76 7.64
C ARG A 122 13.18 -9.33 7.85
N MET A 123 13.27 -8.80 9.07
CA MET A 123 12.71 -7.50 9.49
C MET A 123 13.20 -6.30 8.69
N CYS A 124 14.49 -6.30 8.34
CA CYS A 124 15.14 -5.15 7.71
C CYS A 124 15.50 -5.43 6.25
N MET A 125 14.96 -6.50 5.66
CA MET A 125 15.28 -6.78 4.26
C MET A 125 14.63 -5.74 3.36
N PRO A 126 15.42 -4.93 2.63
CA PRO A 126 14.88 -3.97 1.71
C PRO A 126 14.11 -4.72 0.61
N TYR A 127 13.14 -4.03 -0.01
CA TYR A 127 12.52 -4.56 -1.22
C TYR A 127 13.60 -4.99 -2.21
N SER A 128 13.52 -6.25 -2.63
CA SER A 128 14.43 -6.79 -3.64
C SER A 128 14.29 -6.00 -4.94
N LEU A 129 15.34 -5.99 -5.76
CA LEU A 129 15.30 -5.35 -7.08
C LEU A 129 14.08 -5.82 -7.90
N SER A 130 13.77 -7.12 -7.87
CA SER A 130 12.60 -7.69 -8.54
C SER A 130 11.26 -7.09 -8.07
N GLN A 131 11.11 -6.81 -6.77
CA GLN A 131 9.89 -6.19 -6.24
C GLN A 131 9.80 -4.71 -6.62
N LYS A 132 10.93 -3.99 -6.59
CA LYS A 132 10.99 -2.59 -7.03
C LYS A 132 10.64 -2.48 -8.52
N LEU A 133 11.16 -3.38 -9.36
CA LEU A 133 10.83 -3.45 -10.77
C LEU A 133 9.35 -3.77 -11.02
N LEU A 134 8.79 -4.75 -10.31
CA LEU A 134 7.36 -5.08 -10.42
C LEU A 134 6.45 -3.92 -9.98
N LEU A 135 6.77 -3.24 -8.89
CA LEU A 135 6.04 -2.04 -8.46
C LEU A 135 6.15 -0.92 -9.50
N GLY A 136 7.36 -0.63 -9.98
CA GLY A 136 7.60 0.39 -11.00
C GLY A 136 6.85 0.10 -12.29
N ALA A 137 6.94 -1.13 -12.81
CA ALA A 137 6.24 -1.55 -14.02
C ALA A 137 4.71 -1.48 -13.84
N GLY A 138 4.19 -1.91 -12.68
CA GLY A 138 2.77 -1.83 -12.38
C GLY A 138 2.26 -0.39 -12.32
N ILE A 139 3.00 0.53 -11.71
CA ILE A 139 2.63 1.95 -11.63
C ILE A 139 2.67 2.59 -13.02
N LEU A 140 3.72 2.33 -13.82
CA LEU A 140 3.82 2.83 -15.18
C LEU A 140 2.67 2.30 -16.05
N GLY A 141 2.31 1.03 -15.91
CA GLY A 141 1.15 0.44 -16.58
C GLY A 141 -0.16 1.12 -16.18
N CYS A 142 -0.38 1.36 -14.88
CA CYS A 142 -1.54 2.10 -14.39
C CYS A 142 -1.59 3.54 -14.92
N ALA A 143 -0.45 4.23 -14.99
CA ALA A 143 -0.35 5.59 -15.50
C ALA A 143 -0.65 5.67 -17.02
N ALA A 144 -0.13 4.72 -17.80
CA ALA A 144 -0.41 4.63 -19.23
C ALA A 144 -1.89 4.34 -19.51
N CYS A 145 -2.52 3.48 -18.70
CA CYS A 145 -3.96 3.24 -18.81
C CYS A 145 -4.79 4.45 -18.37
N ALA A 146 -4.35 5.15 -17.32
CA ALA A 146 -5.00 6.37 -16.87
C ALA A 146 -4.96 7.47 -17.94
N SER A 147 -3.83 7.66 -18.64
CA SER A 147 -3.73 8.63 -19.73
C SER A 147 -4.64 8.26 -20.90
N TYR A 148 -4.77 6.97 -21.24
CA TYR A 148 -5.74 6.50 -22.23
C TYR A 148 -7.18 6.88 -21.84
N TRP A 149 -7.60 6.54 -20.62
CA TRP A 149 -8.97 6.83 -20.15
C TRP A 149 -9.24 8.33 -20.07
N LEU A 150 -8.29 9.12 -19.59
CA LEU A 150 -8.41 10.58 -19.58
C LEU A 150 -8.52 11.15 -21.00
N SER A 151 -7.79 10.60 -21.96
CA SER A 151 -7.92 10.99 -23.37
C SER A 151 -9.29 10.64 -23.95
N ALA A 152 -9.88 9.51 -23.55
CA ALA A 152 -11.24 9.12 -23.95
C ALA A 152 -12.28 10.08 -23.37
N HIS A 153 -12.14 10.45 -22.09
CA HIS A 153 -12.97 11.48 -21.46
C HIS A 153 -12.84 12.85 -22.15
N ALA A 154 -11.63 13.27 -22.47
CA ALA A 154 -11.39 14.53 -23.18
C ALA A 154 -12.06 14.52 -24.57
N ARG A 155 -11.97 13.41 -25.30
CA ARG A 155 -12.66 13.22 -26.59
C ARG A 155 -14.18 13.28 -26.45
N MET A 156 -14.75 12.67 -25.41
CA MET A 156 -16.19 12.77 -25.14
C MET A 156 -16.64 14.21 -24.86
N VAL A 157 -15.89 14.95 -24.05
CA VAL A 157 -16.17 16.37 -23.75
C VAL A 157 -16.05 17.23 -25.01
N GLN A 158 -15.07 16.96 -25.87
CA GLN A 158 -14.91 17.68 -27.13
C GLN A 158 -16.06 17.42 -28.12
N GLN A 159 -16.58 16.18 -28.18
CA GLN A 159 -17.65 15.80 -29.10
C GLN A 159 -19.05 16.25 -28.64
N PHE A 160 -19.34 16.13 -27.34
CA PHE A 160 -20.71 16.31 -26.81
C PHE A 160 -20.84 17.52 -25.87
N GLY A 161 -19.77 18.30 -25.66
CA GLY A 161 -19.73 19.40 -24.71
C GLY A 161 -19.58 18.95 -23.25
N SER A 162 -19.42 19.92 -22.34
CA SER A 162 -19.20 19.65 -20.91
C SER A 162 -20.42 19.05 -20.21
N GLU A 163 -21.64 19.37 -20.64
CA GLU A 163 -22.85 18.91 -19.94
C GLU A 163 -23.21 17.44 -20.22
N LEU A 164 -23.01 16.99 -21.47
CA LEU A 164 -23.35 15.62 -21.88
C LEU A 164 -22.13 14.70 -21.92
N GLY A 165 -20.94 15.24 -22.18
CA GLY A 165 -19.69 14.48 -22.29
C GLY A 165 -18.94 14.27 -20.97
N ALA A 166 -19.14 15.12 -19.96
CA ALA A 166 -18.43 15.01 -18.68
C ALA A 166 -19.08 13.96 -17.76
N ARG A 167 -18.74 12.70 -17.98
CA ARG A 167 -19.16 11.58 -17.13
C ARG A 167 -18.26 11.46 -15.89
N TRP A 168 -18.43 12.34 -14.91
CA TRP A 168 -17.65 12.36 -13.67
C TRP A 168 -17.75 11.05 -12.86
N GLU A 169 -18.87 10.35 -12.97
CA GLU A 169 -19.07 9.04 -12.35
C GLU A 169 -18.07 7.98 -12.82
N LEU A 170 -17.40 8.19 -13.97
CA LEU A 170 -16.41 7.27 -14.53
C LEU A 170 -14.96 7.69 -14.25
N ILE A 171 -14.73 8.82 -13.56
CA ILE A 171 -13.37 9.32 -13.28
C ILE A 171 -12.54 8.36 -12.42
N TRP A 172 -13.19 7.44 -11.71
CA TRP A 172 -12.50 6.41 -10.93
C TRP A 172 -11.81 5.36 -11.83
N VAL A 173 -12.21 5.20 -13.09
CA VAL A 173 -11.60 4.22 -14.01
C VAL A 173 -10.13 4.58 -14.32
N PRO A 174 -9.77 5.84 -14.65
CA PRO A 174 -8.37 6.26 -14.71
C PRO A 174 -7.72 6.41 -13.33
N LEU A 175 -8.42 7.05 -12.39
CA LEU A 175 -7.79 7.50 -11.14
C LEU A 175 -7.64 6.39 -10.10
N GLY A 176 -8.58 5.45 -10.02
CA GLY A 176 -8.61 4.40 -8.99
C GLY A 176 -7.35 3.54 -8.99
N PRO A 177 -7.00 2.86 -10.10
CA PRO A 177 -5.79 2.04 -10.18
C PRO A 177 -4.49 2.82 -9.93
N LEU A 178 -4.40 4.03 -10.49
CA LEU A 178 -3.22 4.90 -10.34
C LEU A 178 -3.06 5.40 -8.90
N ALA A 179 -4.14 5.88 -8.29
CA ALA A 179 -4.13 6.34 -6.90
C ALA A 179 -3.81 5.17 -5.96
N TYR A 180 -4.42 4.01 -6.16
CA TYR A 180 -4.20 2.84 -5.32
C TYR A 180 -2.75 2.35 -5.37
N SER A 181 -2.17 2.24 -6.58
CA SER A 181 -0.77 1.85 -6.75
C SER A 181 0.20 2.91 -6.19
N GLY A 182 -0.13 4.20 -6.32
CA GLY A 182 0.62 5.30 -5.70
C GLY A 182 0.63 5.25 -4.17
N VAL A 183 -0.55 5.06 -3.55
CA VAL A 183 -0.67 4.90 -2.09
C VAL A 183 0.07 3.65 -1.62
N SER A 184 0.00 2.55 -2.39
CA SER A 184 0.72 1.31 -2.07
C SER A 184 2.25 1.52 -2.08
N LEU A 185 2.77 2.29 -3.06
CA LEU A 185 4.19 2.66 -3.09
C LEU A 185 4.57 3.55 -1.92
N TRP A 186 3.74 4.54 -1.61
CA TRP A 186 3.96 5.43 -0.47
C TRP A 186 4.02 4.62 0.84
N ALA A 187 3.05 3.76 1.09
CA ALA A 187 3.04 2.88 2.27
C ALA A 187 4.28 1.97 2.31
N ALA A 188 4.66 1.38 1.17
CA ALA A 188 5.88 0.59 1.06
C ALA A 188 7.14 1.40 1.39
N SER A 189 7.20 2.68 0.98
CA SER A 189 8.33 3.56 1.26
C SER A 189 8.41 3.97 2.73
N VAL A 190 7.26 4.22 3.37
CA VAL A 190 7.16 4.53 4.80
C VAL A 190 7.67 3.33 5.62
N LEU A 191 7.19 2.12 5.31
CA LEU A 191 7.63 0.90 5.98
C LEU A 191 9.13 0.64 5.78
N ALA A 192 9.67 0.90 4.58
CA ALA A 192 11.10 0.73 4.32
C ALA A 192 11.96 1.71 5.14
N ARG A 193 11.52 2.96 5.30
CA ARG A 193 12.20 3.97 6.13
C ARG A 193 12.16 3.59 7.62
N SER A 194 11.00 3.16 8.12
CA SER A 194 10.88 2.69 9.51
C SER A 194 11.80 1.50 9.79
N GLY A 195 11.89 0.55 8.85
CA GLY A 195 12.78 -0.61 9.00
C GLY A 195 14.27 -0.22 8.99
N ALA A 196 14.65 0.76 8.17
CA ALA A 196 16.02 1.27 8.16
C ALA A 196 16.39 1.97 9.48
N ALA A 197 15.48 2.76 10.06
CA ALA A 197 15.69 3.42 11.34
C ALA A 197 15.86 2.39 12.49
N VAL A 198 15.05 1.33 12.52
CA VAL A 198 15.22 0.24 13.50
C VAL A 198 16.55 -0.49 13.31
N ALA A 199 16.98 -0.73 12.07
CA ALA A 199 18.28 -1.33 11.78
C ALA A 199 19.45 -0.44 12.24
N GLU A 200 19.31 0.87 12.08
CA GLU A 200 20.29 1.86 12.52
C GLU A 200 20.40 1.89 14.04
N LEU A 201 19.27 1.94 14.77
CA LEU A 201 19.23 1.84 16.23
C LEU A 201 19.93 0.57 16.73
N ARG A 202 19.68 -0.56 16.08
CA ARG A 202 20.37 -1.82 16.36
C ARG A 202 21.89 -1.71 16.14
N SER A 203 22.34 -0.99 15.12
CA SER A 203 23.76 -0.80 14.85
C SER A 203 24.47 0.07 15.89
N PHE A 204 23.81 1.12 16.40
CA PHE A 204 24.38 1.97 17.46
C PHE A 204 24.63 1.18 18.74
N LYS A 205 23.74 0.23 19.08
CA LYS A 205 23.94 -0.71 20.20
C LYS A 205 25.24 -1.51 20.07
N TYR A 206 25.49 -2.11 18.90
CA TYR A 206 26.69 -2.93 18.70
C TYR A 206 27.99 -2.13 18.62
N ASN A 207 27.94 -0.92 18.06
CA ASN A 207 29.14 -0.07 17.94
C ASN A 207 29.57 0.58 19.26
N HIS A 208 28.68 0.72 20.24
CA HIS A 208 28.97 1.34 21.54
C HIS A 208 29.19 0.33 22.68
N LYS A 209 29.14 -0.97 22.38
CA LYS A 209 29.50 -2.00 23.35
C LYS A 209 31.02 -1.92 23.57
N LYS A 210 31.43 -1.38 24.73
CA LYS A 210 32.85 -1.36 25.13
C LYS A 210 33.37 -2.80 25.17
N VAL A 211 34.52 -3.03 24.52
CA VAL A 211 35.38 -4.21 24.71
C VAL A 211 35.91 -4.19 26.14
#